data_AF-A0ABD5ENV4-F1
#
_entry.id   AF-A0ABD5ENV4-F1
#
_cell.length_a   1.000
_cell.length_b   1.000
_cell.length_c   1.000
_cell.angle_alpha   90.00
_cell.angle_beta   90.00
_cell.angle_gamma   90.00
#
_symmetry.space_group_name_H-M   'P 1'
#
loop_
_entity.id
_entity.type
_entity.pdbx_description
1 polymer ?
#
loop_
_entity_poly.entity_id
_entity_poly.type
_entity_poly.pdbx_seq_one_letter_code
_entity_poly.pdbx_strand_id
1 'polypeptide(L)'
;MSSVRGAVPRGPALCLALLAAVGTLTAAAPPTAVPSALCAGREVRRLPFSTGTVHVHKRDGYVCAVTLPARANGARRTMSVSVQARGNRPVTDTGWYTHHAGPVTVHAGRRCVRIEGRVGGGTVSSGWILC
;
A
#
# COMPACT_ATOMS: atom_id res chain seq x y z
N MET A 1 33.15 -19.35 55.86
CA MET A 1 33.94 -18.42 56.69
C MET A 1 35.17 -18.04 55.90
N SER A 2 35.38 -16.73 55.70
CA SER A 2 36.66 -16.04 55.42
C SER A 2 36.43 -14.85 54.49
N SER A 3 36.02 -13.78 55.15
CA SER A 3 36.15 -12.40 54.71
C SER A 3 37.62 -12.07 54.49
N VAL A 4 37.97 -11.48 53.34
CA VAL A 4 39.18 -10.66 53.24
C VAL A 4 38.77 -9.32 52.63
N ARG A 5 38.86 -8.29 53.48
CA ARG A 5 38.70 -6.87 53.14
C ARG A 5 40.06 -6.29 52.77
N GLY A 6 40.03 -5.25 51.94
CA GLY A 6 41.13 -4.30 51.77
C GLY A 6 41.79 -4.44 50.39
N ALA A 7 42.18 -3.39 49.70
CA ALA A 7 42.07 -1.96 49.94
C ALA A 7 42.23 -1.29 48.57
N VAL A 8 41.53 -0.18 48.35
CA VAL A 8 41.67 0.64 47.14
C VAL A 8 42.86 1.59 47.31
N PRO A 9 43.88 1.54 46.44
CA PRO A 9 44.76 2.68 46.23
C PRO A 9 44.18 3.62 45.15
N ARG A 10 44.11 4.90 45.50
CA ARG A 10 43.78 6.04 44.64
C ARG A 10 45.05 6.57 43.99
N GLY A 11 45.09 6.73 42.67
CA GLY A 11 46.11 7.55 42.01
C GLY A 11 46.26 7.28 40.51
N PRO A 12 46.57 8.30 39.69
CA PRO A 12 45.99 8.47 38.36
C PRO A 12 46.99 8.15 37.25
N ALA A 13 46.58 7.34 36.28
CA ALA A 13 47.34 7.18 35.05
C ALA A 13 46.37 7.00 33.88
N LEU A 14 46.50 7.91 32.93
CA LEU A 14 45.79 7.96 31.66
C LEU A 14 45.84 6.60 30.97
N CYS A 15 44.68 6.09 30.58
CA CYS A 15 44.56 5.16 29.46
C CYS A 15 43.34 5.58 28.64
N LEU A 16 43.57 6.49 27.69
CA LEU A 16 42.65 6.73 26.58
C LEU A 16 42.64 5.47 25.70
N ALA A 17 41.67 4.58 25.92
CA ALA A 17 41.38 3.50 24.99
C ALA A 17 40.32 3.98 24.00
N LEU A 18 40.76 4.52 22.86
CA LEU A 18 39.92 4.78 21.69
C LEU A 18 39.55 3.44 21.04
N LEU A 19 38.39 2.90 21.39
CA LEU A 19 37.73 1.84 20.60
C LEU A 19 36.78 2.49 19.59
N ALA A 20 37.28 2.75 18.40
CA ALA A 20 36.44 3.06 17.24
C ALA A 20 35.85 1.75 16.72
N ALA A 21 34.68 1.36 17.23
CA ALA A 21 33.89 0.27 16.66
C ALA A 21 33.26 0.76 15.35
N VAL A 22 33.83 0.36 14.22
CA VAL A 22 33.28 0.60 12.89
C VAL A 22 32.06 -0.29 12.70
N GLY A 23 30.87 0.26 12.96
CA GLY A 23 29.61 -0.39 12.65
C GLY A 23 29.34 -0.28 11.15
N THR A 24 29.42 -1.39 10.41
CA THR A 24 28.96 -1.44 9.02
C THR A 24 27.44 -1.31 9.00
N LEU A 25 26.94 -0.18 8.49
CA LEU A 25 25.53 0.06 8.27
C LEU A 25 25.09 -0.75 7.04
N THR A 26 24.48 -1.91 7.24
CA THR A 26 23.79 -2.62 6.16
C THR A 26 22.50 -1.86 5.85
N ALA A 27 22.51 -1.09 4.76
CA ALA A 27 21.32 -0.44 4.24
C ALA A 27 20.32 -1.52 3.79
N ALA A 28 19.33 -1.81 4.64
CA ALA A 28 18.13 -2.50 4.20
C ALA A 28 17.41 -1.57 3.22
N ALA A 29 17.35 -1.95 1.95
CA ALA A 29 16.57 -1.24 0.96
C ALA A 29 15.12 -1.10 1.46
N PRO A 30 14.50 0.09 1.31
CA PRO A 30 13.12 0.26 1.76
C PRO A 30 12.23 -0.73 0.99
N PRO A 31 11.27 -1.40 1.65
CA PRO A 31 10.24 -2.10 0.90
C PRO A 31 9.59 -1.07 -0.03
N THR A 32 9.56 -1.35 -1.33
CA THR A 32 8.81 -0.55 -2.29
C THR A 32 7.38 -0.48 -1.80
N ALA A 33 6.99 0.65 -1.21
CA ALA A 33 5.63 0.90 -0.80
C ALA A 33 4.79 0.93 -2.08
N VAL A 34 4.08 -0.16 -2.32
CA VAL A 34 2.88 -0.19 -3.16
C VAL A 34 2.02 1.01 -2.74
N PRO A 35 1.39 1.76 -3.67
CA PRO A 35 0.62 2.95 -3.34
C PRO A 35 -0.63 2.62 -2.52
N SER A 36 -0.43 2.36 -1.23
CA SER A 36 -1.41 2.36 -0.16
C SER A 36 -1.91 3.78 0.15
N ALA A 37 -1.33 4.80 -0.49
CA ALA A 37 -1.75 6.19 -0.35
C ALA A 37 -3.07 6.52 -1.10
N LEU A 38 -3.43 5.80 -2.16
CA LEU A 38 -4.60 6.17 -2.97
C LEU A 38 -5.93 5.71 -2.35
N CYS A 39 -5.95 4.49 -1.83
CA CYS A 39 -7.11 3.96 -1.12
C CYS A 39 -6.73 3.64 0.33
N ALA A 40 -7.41 4.28 1.27
CA ALA A 40 -7.28 3.92 2.68
C ALA A 40 -7.90 2.54 2.95
N GLY A 41 -7.29 1.79 3.87
CA GLY A 41 -7.80 0.50 4.34
C GLY A 41 -7.08 -0.71 3.77
N ARG A 42 -7.56 -1.89 4.18
CA ARG A 42 -6.97 -3.18 3.80
C ARG A 42 -7.34 -3.53 2.37
N GLU A 43 -6.37 -3.91 1.56
CA GLU A 43 -6.61 -4.49 0.24
C GLU A 43 -7.31 -5.85 0.41
N VAL A 44 -8.52 -5.97 -0.12
CA VAL A 44 -9.38 -7.16 0.00
C VAL A 44 -9.45 -7.95 -1.31
N ARG A 45 -9.17 -7.30 -2.44
CA ARG A 45 -9.19 -7.96 -3.76
C ARG A 45 -8.27 -7.24 -4.74
N ARG A 46 -7.67 -8.03 -5.64
CA ARG A 46 -7.10 -7.56 -6.91
C ARG A 46 -7.84 -8.18 -8.07
N LEU A 47 -8.12 -7.38 -9.08
CA LEU A 47 -8.77 -7.79 -10.32
C LEU A 47 -7.81 -7.49 -11.48
N PRO A 48 -6.86 -8.41 -11.76
CA PRO A 48 -5.95 -8.25 -12.90
C PRO A 48 -6.68 -8.49 -14.22
N PHE A 49 -6.24 -7.78 -15.26
CA PHE A 49 -6.68 -7.95 -16.64
C PHE A 49 -5.56 -7.58 -17.61
N SER A 50 -5.79 -7.76 -18.91
CA SER A 50 -4.75 -7.69 -19.95
C SER A 50 -3.91 -6.42 -19.94
N THR A 51 -4.50 -5.27 -19.59
CA THR A 51 -3.85 -3.95 -19.66
C THR A 51 -3.72 -3.25 -18.31
N GLY A 52 -4.15 -3.89 -17.21
CA GLY A 52 -4.18 -3.24 -15.91
C GLY A 52 -4.57 -4.15 -14.75
N THR A 53 -4.71 -3.55 -13.57
CA THR A 53 -5.21 -4.21 -12.37
C THR A 53 -6.06 -3.22 -11.60
N VAL A 54 -7.23 -3.66 -11.14
CA VAL A 54 -8.03 -2.90 -10.17
C VAL A 54 -7.66 -3.39 -8.78
N HIS A 55 -7.24 -2.45 -7.93
CA HIS A 55 -6.99 -2.69 -6.51
C HIS A 55 -8.21 -2.27 -5.72
N VAL A 56 -8.67 -3.15 -4.83
CA VAL A 56 -9.90 -2.95 -4.05
C VAL A 56 -9.56 -3.00 -2.57
N HIS A 57 -9.86 -1.91 -1.88
CA HIS A 57 -9.64 -1.73 -0.46
C HIS A 57 -10.96 -1.63 0.28
N LYS A 58 -10.99 -2.11 1.52
CA LYS A 58 -12.16 -2.02 2.40
C LYS A 58 -11.75 -1.46 3.76
N ARG A 59 -12.56 -0.55 4.29
CA ARG A 59 -12.44 0.01 5.64
C ARG A 59 -13.80 0.45 6.15
N ASP A 60 -14.20 0.02 7.34
CA ASP A 60 -15.37 0.54 8.08
C ASP A 60 -16.67 0.60 7.23
N GLY A 61 -16.90 -0.42 6.39
CA GLY A 61 -18.08 -0.50 5.50
C GLY A 61 -17.97 0.31 4.20
N TYR A 62 -16.85 1.00 3.96
CA TYR A 62 -16.51 1.63 2.70
C TYR A 62 -15.67 0.71 1.83
N VAL A 63 -15.88 0.80 0.52
CA VAL A 63 -15.07 0.15 -0.51
C VAL A 63 -14.45 1.23 -1.37
N CYS A 64 -13.12 1.20 -1.48
CA CYS A 64 -12.34 2.07 -2.37
C CYS A 64 -11.72 1.24 -3.49
N ALA A 65 -11.78 1.72 -4.72
CA ALA A 65 -11.13 1.08 -5.85
C ALA A 65 -10.29 2.06 -6.66
N VAL A 66 -9.19 1.57 -7.20
CA VAL A 66 -8.29 2.29 -8.10
C VAL A 66 -7.85 1.36 -9.21
N THR A 67 -7.86 1.86 -10.45
CA THR A 67 -7.37 1.12 -11.62
C THR A 67 -5.96 1.59 -11.95
N LEU A 68 -5.01 0.66 -11.98
CA LEU A 68 -3.62 0.90 -12.40
C LEU A 68 -3.35 0.25 -13.76
N PRO A 69 -2.59 0.89 -14.67
CA PRO A 69 -2.11 0.25 -15.88
C PRO A 69 -1.07 -0.83 -15.55
N ALA A 70 -1.02 -1.87 -16.37
CA ALA A 70 -0.05 -2.95 -16.19
C ALA A 70 1.40 -2.50 -16.38
N ARG A 71 1.62 -1.41 -17.13
CA ARG A 71 2.93 -0.77 -17.33
C ARG A 71 2.81 0.74 -17.16
N ALA A 72 3.60 1.30 -16.25
CA ALA A 72 3.77 2.74 -16.10
C ALA A 72 4.83 3.23 -17.09
N ASN A 73 4.38 3.73 -18.23
CA ASN A 73 5.27 4.22 -19.30
C ASN A 73 5.08 5.72 -19.61
N GLY A 74 4.40 6.46 -18.73
CA GLY A 74 4.13 7.90 -18.93
C GLY A 74 3.15 8.22 -20.06
N ALA A 75 2.67 7.24 -20.81
CA ALA A 75 1.71 7.46 -21.89
C ALA A 75 0.31 7.65 -21.32
N ARG A 76 -0.35 8.72 -21.76
CA ARG A 76 -1.74 9.01 -21.43
C ARG A 76 -2.65 8.00 -22.14
N ARG A 77 -3.51 7.33 -21.37
CA ARG A 77 -4.46 6.31 -21.85
C ARG A 77 -5.85 6.56 -21.29
N THR A 78 -6.88 6.12 -21.99
CA THR A 78 -8.22 6.05 -21.41
C THR A 78 -8.18 5.06 -20.26
N MET A 79 -8.56 5.48 -19.07
CA MET A 79 -8.72 4.60 -17.92
C MET A 79 -10.04 4.91 -17.22
N SER A 80 -10.61 3.89 -16.59
CA SER A 80 -11.77 4.08 -15.73
C SER A 80 -11.76 3.13 -14.55
N VAL A 81 -12.47 3.53 -13.51
CA VAL A 81 -12.85 2.70 -12.38
C VAL A 81 -14.31 3.00 -12.04
N SER A 82 -15.10 1.97 -11.80
CA SER A 82 -16.48 2.08 -11.35
C SER A 82 -16.70 1.19 -10.15
N VAL A 83 -17.39 1.72 -9.15
CA VAL A 83 -17.77 0.99 -7.95
C VAL A 83 -19.26 1.19 -7.72
N GLN A 84 -19.99 0.08 -7.63
CA GLN A 84 -21.41 0.07 -7.39
C GLN A 84 -21.72 -0.78 -6.17
N ALA A 85 -22.26 -0.18 -5.11
CA ALA A 85 -22.92 -0.94 -4.05
C ALA A 85 -24.29 -1.40 -4.55
N ARG A 86 -24.68 -2.65 -4.26
CA ARG A 86 -25.97 -3.19 -4.68
C ARG A 86 -27.12 -2.29 -4.16
N GLY A 87 -28.04 -1.95 -5.06
CA GLY A 87 -29.14 -1.01 -4.79
C GLY A 87 -28.78 0.47 -4.93
N ASN A 88 -27.51 0.83 -5.16
CA ASN A 88 -27.08 2.20 -5.43
C ASN A 88 -26.73 2.41 -6.91
N ARG A 89 -26.68 3.68 -7.32
CA ARG A 89 -26.09 4.07 -8.62
C ARG A 89 -24.58 3.82 -8.59
N PRO A 90 -23.98 3.37 -9.71
CA PRO A 90 -22.53 3.23 -9.82
C PRO A 90 -21.87 4.61 -9.70
N VAL A 91 -20.76 4.67 -8.96
CA VAL A 91 -19.86 5.82 -8.95
C VAL A 91 -18.71 5.48 -9.87
N THR A 92 -18.50 6.29 -10.91
CA THR A 92 -17.53 6.03 -11.96
C THR A 92 -16.60 7.22 -12.11
N ASP A 93 -15.31 6.94 -12.11
CA ASP A 93 -14.29 7.86 -12.61
C ASP A 93 -13.79 7.34 -13.96
N THR A 94 -13.77 8.21 -14.97
CA THR A 94 -13.37 7.86 -16.33
C THR A 94 -12.72 9.06 -17.01
N GLY A 95 -11.61 8.82 -17.71
CA GLY A 95 -10.86 9.90 -18.32
C GLY A 95 -9.57 9.43 -18.97
N TRP A 96 -8.78 10.40 -19.38
CA TRP A 96 -7.45 10.16 -19.88
C TRP A 96 -6.43 10.37 -18.77
N TYR A 97 -5.76 9.29 -18.39
CA TYR A 97 -4.86 9.25 -17.25
C TYR A 97 -3.49 8.71 -17.65
N THR A 98 -2.46 9.14 -16.93
CA THR A 98 -1.09 8.65 -17.12
C THR A 98 -0.73 7.58 -16.09
N HIS A 99 -1.26 7.70 -14.88
CA HIS A 99 -0.86 6.87 -13.74
C HIS A 99 -1.96 5.93 -13.25
N HIS A 100 -3.19 6.43 -13.08
CA HIS A 100 -4.30 5.65 -12.54
C HIS A 100 -5.65 6.33 -12.81
N ALA A 101 -6.73 5.56 -12.72
CA ALA A 101 -8.11 6.08 -12.57
C ALA A 101 -8.60 5.79 -11.14
N GLY A 102 -9.33 6.73 -10.55
CA GLY A 102 -9.72 6.75 -9.15
C GLY A 102 -8.80 7.62 -8.29
N PRO A 103 -8.86 7.51 -6.95
CA PRO A 103 -9.65 6.53 -6.18
C PRO A 103 -11.15 6.83 -6.18
N VAL A 104 -11.98 5.79 -6.33
CA VAL A 104 -13.43 5.88 -6.14
C VAL A 104 -13.80 5.14 -4.87
N THR A 105 -14.42 5.85 -3.93
CA THR A 105 -14.88 5.29 -2.65
C THR A 105 -16.39 5.34 -2.55
N VAL A 106 -17.01 4.23 -2.16
CA VAL A 106 -18.45 4.14 -1.91
C VAL A 106 -18.73 3.50 -0.56
N HIS A 107 -19.81 3.93 0.10
CA HIS A 107 -20.30 3.24 1.28
C HIS A 107 -21.11 2.01 0.88
N ALA A 108 -20.59 0.82 1.17
CA ALA A 108 -21.22 -0.46 0.84
C ALA A 108 -21.98 -1.07 2.04
N GLY A 109 -21.51 -0.83 3.27
CA GLY A 109 -22.02 -1.50 4.46
C GLY A 109 -21.84 -3.02 4.35
N ARG A 110 -22.94 -3.77 4.40
CA ARG A 110 -22.98 -5.24 4.22
C ARG A 110 -23.47 -5.66 2.83
N ARG A 111 -23.56 -4.71 1.90
CA ARG A 111 -24.08 -4.97 0.55
C ARG A 111 -22.95 -5.44 -0.35
N CYS A 112 -23.26 -6.36 -1.24
CA CYS A 112 -22.36 -6.74 -2.32
C CYS A 112 -22.01 -5.51 -3.17
N VAL A 113 -20.81 -5.49 -3.72
CA VAL A 113 -20.34 -4.44 -4.63
C VAL A 113 -19.94 -5.03 -5.98
N ARG A 114 -20.22 -4.29 -7.05
CA ARG A 114 -19.70 -4.55 -8.38
C ARG A 114 -18.61 -3.53 -8.69
N ILE A 115 -17.48 -4.02 -9.17
CA ILE A 115 -16.31 -3.22 -9.49
C ILE A 115 -15.94 -3.47 -10.93
N GLU A 116 -15.74 -2.38 -11.66
CA GLU A 116 -15.39 -2.41 -13.08
C GLU A 116 -14.18 -1.52 -13.29
N GLY A 117 -13.26 -1.93 -14.15
CA GLY A 117 -12.06 -1.17 -14.44
C GLY A 117 -11.64 -1.32 -15.88
N ARG A 118 -11.04 -0.27 -16.44
CA ARG A 118 -10.57 -0.23 -17.83
C ARG A 118 -9.23 0.48 -17.92
N VAL A 119 -8.36 -0.03 -18.79
CA VAL A 119 -7.14 0.66 -19.25
C VAL A 119 -7.00 0.42 -20.75
N GLY A 120 -7.09 1.47 -21.57
CA GLY A 120 -7.07 1.35 -23.03
C GLY A 120 -8.17 0.41 -23.52
N GLY A 121 -7.77 -0.65 -24.24
CA GLY A 121 -8.67 -1.68 -24.76
C GLY A 121 -9.05 -2.80 -23.78
N GLY A 122 -8.35 -2.94 -22.65
CA GLY A 122 -8.62 -4.00 -21.68
C GLY A 122 -9.61 -3.55 -20.60
N THR A 123 -10.48 -4.46 -20.17
CA THR A 123 -11.52 -4.20 -19.18
C THR A 123 -11.69 -5.42 -18.27
N VAL A 124 -12.14 -5.18 -17.04
CA VAL A 124 -12.53 -6.21 -16.07
C VAL A 124 -13.84 -5.81 -15.39
N SER A 125 -14.66 -6.80 -15.06
CA SER A 125 -15.84 -6.66 -14.20
C SER A 125 -15.82 -7.78 -13.17
N SER A 126 -16.00 -7.43 -11.90
CA SER A 126 -15.94 -8.42 -10.80
C SER A 126 -17.19 -9.27 -10.64
N GLY A 127 -18.31 -8.88 -11.29
CA GLY A 127 -19.63 -9.27 -10.80
C GLY A 127 -19.89 -8.73 -9.39
N TRP A 128 -20.87 -9.28 -8.67
CA TRP A 128 -21.13 -8.91 -7.27
C TRP A 128 -20.19 -9.66 -6.33
N ILE A 129 -19.32 -8.92 -5.65
CA ILE A 129 -18.34 -9.43 -4.68
C ILE A 129 -18.50 -8.72 -3.33
N LEU A 130 -17.78 -9.17 -2.30
CA LEU A 130 -17.79 -8.58 -0.95
C LEU A 130 -19.19 -8.51 -0.31
N CYS A 131 -20.04 -9.47 -0.68
CA CYS A 131 -21.05 -9.99 0.23
C CYS A 131 -20.30 -10.69 1.40
#